data_AF-A0A352IVY5-F1
#
_entry.id   AF-A0A352IVY5-F1
#
_cell.length_a   1.000
_cell.length_b   1.000
_cell.length_c   1.000
_cell.angle_alpha   90.00
_cell.angle_beta   90.00
_cell.angle_gamma   90.00
#
_symmetry.space_group_name_H-M   'P 1'
#
loop_
_entity.id
_entity.type
_entity.pdbx_description
1 polymer ?
#
loop_
_entity_poly.entity_id
_entity_poly.type
_entity_poly.pdbx_seq_one_letter_code
_entity_poly.pdbx_strand_id
1 'polypeptide(L)'
;MKRLIGFSVSVLSLALAGCGEESDELPVDGRDFDGVEYSEPAPYTGKVIDGYLNNARVWLDMDGDSQFTPGPLVIELDNGAEVTLASGEPTAMSGTGGRFTIDISELVLPPSVGPDLDPRDYPLHAVALPGKTLEETRNGEVPVASAYLMSAPPGVRNITPLTTLARYRG
;
A
#
# COMPACT_ATOMS: atom_id res chain seq x y z
N MET A 1 79.83 5.08 1.27
CA MET A 1 80.43 5.21 -0.07
C MET A 1 79.48 4.60 -1.09
N LYS A 2 79.38 5.23 -2.27
CA LYS A 2 78.59 4.83 -3.45
C LYS A 2 78.90 3.40 -3.93
N ARG A 3 77.89 2.75 -4.52
CA ARG A 3 77.86 2.05 -5.83
C ARG A 3 76.89 0.85 -5.73
N LEU A 4 75.73 0.84 -6.41
CA LEU A 4 75.44 0.69 -7.85
C LEU A 4 75.69 -0.72 -8.42
N ILE A 5 74.58 -1.29 -8.91
CA ILE A 5 74.40 -2.12 -10.12
C ILE A 5 74.45 -3.64 -9.94
N GLY A 6 73.37 -4.27 -10.42
CA GLY A 6 73.30 -5.69 -10.73
C GLY A 6 71.90 -6.13 -11.14
N PHE A 7 71.36 -5.55 -12.22
CA PHE A 7 70.13 -6.02 -12.88
C PHE A 7 70.32 -7.47 -13.32
N SER A 8 69.47 -8.38 -12.84
CA SER A 8 69.26 -9.69 -13.47
C SER A 8 67.81 -9.74 -13.92
N VAL A 9 67.62 -9.60 -15.23
CA VAL A 9 66.34 -9.72 -15.91
C VAL A 9 66.04 -11.21 -16.04
N SER A 10 65.15 -11.72 -15.20
CA SER A 10 64.56 -13.05 -15.38
C SER A 10 63.24 -12.89 -16.14
N VAL A 11 63.27 -13.19 -17.44
CA VAL A 11 62.07 -13.30 -18.28
C VAL A 11 61.31 -14.55 -17.85
N LEU A 12 60.20 -14.36 -17.16
CA LEU A 12 59.28 -15.44 -16.77
C LEU A 12 58.24 -15.62 -17.88
N SER A 13 58.40 -16.65 -18.70
CA SER A 13 57.41 -17.04 -19.71
C SER A 13 56.19 -17.64 -19.01
N LEU A 14 55.13 -16.85 -18.80
CA LEU A 14 53.83 -17.38 -18.41
C LEU A 14 53.21 -18.09 -19.63
N ALA A 15 53.14 -19.41 -19.57
CA ALA A 15 52.26 -20.19 -20.43
C ALA A 15 50.81 -19.96 -19.99
N LEU A 16 50.08 -19.11 -20.71
CA LEU A 16 48.62 -19.04 -20.63
C LEU A 16 48.06 -20.30 -21.32
N ALA A 17 47.73 -21.32 -20.53
CA ALA A 17 46.84 -22.37 -20.99
C ALA A 17 45.42 -21.77 -21.07
N GLY A 18 44.98 -21.45 -22.29
CA GLY A 18 43.58 -21.18 -22.56
C GLY A 18 42.80 -22.48 -22.43
N CYS A 19 42.03 -22.63 -21.36
CA CYS A 19 40.92 -23.59 -21.34
C CYS A 19 39.83 -23.00 -22.22
N GLY A 20 39.81 -23.40 -23.50
CA GLY A 20 38.68 -23.17 -24.37
C GLY A 20 37.57 -24.15 -23.98
N GLU A 21 36.73 -23.74 -23.04
CA GLU A 21 35.41 -24.35 -22.88
C GLU A 21 34.53 -23.74 -23.96
N GLU A 22 34.28 -24.52 -25.00
CA GLU A 22 33.27 -24.25 -26.01
C GLU A 22 31.92 -24.36 -25.30
N SER A 23 31.33 -23.21 -24.96
CA SER A 23 30.00 -23.14 -24.37
C SER A 23 28.97 -23.13 -25.49
N ASP A 24 28.17 -24.19 -25.57
CA ASP A 24 26.97 -24.27 -26.40
C ASP A 24 25.81 -23.41 -25.85
N GLU A 25 26.07 -22.64 -24.78
CA GLU A 25 25.08 -21.78 -24.15
C GLU A 25 25.04 -20.43 -24.88
N LEU A 26 24.02 -20.27 -25.74
CA LEU A 26 23.71 -19.01 -26.36
C LEU A 26 23.49 -17.94 -25.27
N PRO A 27 23.99 -16.70 -25.43
CA PRO A 27 23.67 -15.63 -24.50
C PRO A 27 22.16 -15.48 -24.43
N VAL A 28 21.60 -15.64 -23.23
CA VAL A 28 20.20 -15.28 -22.96
C VAL A 28 20.02 -13.82 -23.35
N ASP A 29 19.31 -13.62 -24.45
CA ASP A 29 18.85 -12.32 -24.90
C ASP A 29 17.85 -11.82 -23.86
N GLY A 30 18.21 -10.77 -23.13
CA GLY A 30 17.40 -10.16 -22.05
C GLY A 30 16.09 -9.50 -22.53
N ARG A 31 15.53 -9.99 -23.63
CA ARG A 31 14.21 -9.67 -24.19
C ARG A 31 13.16 -10.72 -23.86
N ASP A 32 13.52 -11.80 -23.15
CA ASP A 32 12.54 -12.58 -22.39
C ASP A 32 12.08 -11.75 -21.20
N PHE A 33 11.15 -10.83 -21.48
CA PHE A 33 10.23 -10.32 -20.47
C PHE A 33 9.43 -11.54 -20.00
N ASP A 34 9.80 -12.09 -18.84
CA ASP A 34 8.83 -12.86 -18.07
C ASP A 34 7.70 -11.88 -17.77
N GLY A 35 6.53 -12.11 -18.37
CA GLY A 35 5.40 -11.22 -18.23
C GLY A 35 5.20 -10.95 -16.74
N VAL A 36 5.48 -9.71 -16.35
CA VAL A 36 5.34 -9.24 -14.96
C VAL A 36 4.05 -9.83 -14.42
N GLU A 37 4.13 -10.67 -13.39
CA GLU A 37 2.95 -10.91 -12.59
C GLU A 37 2.49 -9.52 -12.17
N TYR A 38 1.35 -9.09 -12.70
CA TYR A 38 0.65 -7.92 -12.20
C TYR A 38 0.39 -8.24 -10.74
N SER A 39 1.26 -7.76 -9.86
CA SER A 39 1.19 -8.01 -8.43
C SER A 39 -0.23 -7.70 -8.00
N GLU A 40 -0.96 -8.72 -7.57
CA GLU A 40 -2.30 -8.57 -6.99
C GLU A 40 -2.29 -7.37 -6.03
N PRO A 41 -3.26 -6.45 -6.13
CA PRO A 41 -3.25 -5.24 -5.33
C PRO A 41 -3.10 -5.60 -3.86
N ALA A 42 -2.00 -5.16 -3.25
CA ALA A 42 -1.82 -5.36 -1.82
C ALA A 42 -2.96 -4.65 -1.09
N PRO A 43 -3.57 -5.29 -0.08
CA PRO A 43 -4.74 -4.71 0.56
C PRO A 43 -4.42 -3.37 1.25
N TYR A 44 -5.42 -2.51 1.34
CA TYR A 44 -5.22 -1.17 1.90
C TYR A 44 -5.29 -1.18 3.42
N THR A 45 -4.12 -1.27 4.05
CA THR A 45 -3.97 -1.33 5.51
C THR A 45 -3.77 0.03 6.18
N GLY A 46 -4.12 0.14 7.45
CA GLY A 46 -3.87 1.32 8.27
C GLY A 46 -4.21 1.11 9.73
N LYS A 47 -4.37 2.21 10.48
CA LYS A 47 -4.79 2.16 11.90
C LYS A 47 -5.81 3.24 12.26
N VAL A 48 -6.68 2.93 13.21
CA VAL A 48 -7.56 3.88 13.90
C VAL A 48 -7.00 4.16 15.30
N ILE A 49 -6.50 5.37 15.54
CA ILE A 49 -5.71 5.73 16.72
C ILE A 49 -6.43 6.83 17.52
N ASP A 50 -7.31 6.38 18.39
CA ASP A 50 -7.85 7.14 19.52
C ASP A 50 -7.89 6.16 20.71
N GLY A 51 -6.70 5.87 21.25
CA GLY A 51 -6.47 4.71 22.11
C GLY A 51 -6.55 3.36 21.38
N TYR A 52 -6.25 3.32 20.08
CA TYR A 52 -6.28 2.12 19.23
C TYR A 52 -7.62 1.40 19.24
N LEU A 53 -8.52 1.82 18.35
CA LEU A 53 -9.90 1.35 18.37
C LEU A 53 -10.04 -0.02 17.71
N ASN A 54 -10.44 -1.03 18.47
CA ASN A 54 -10.86 -2.34 17.99
C ASN A 54 -12.38 -2.31 17.68
N ASN A 55 -12.83 -2.99 16.62
CA ASN A 55 -14.21 -2.97 16.12
C ASN A 55 -14.75 -1.57 15.76
N ALA A 56 -13.91 -0.65 15.27
CA ALA A 56 -14.38 0.53 14.55
C ALA A 56 -14.61 0.19 13.08
N ARG A 57 -15.66 0.73 12.45
CA ARG A 57 -15.83 0.58 10.99
C ARG A 57 -14.97 1.62 10.30
N VAL A 58 -14.24 1.20 9.29
CA VAL A 58 -13.39 2.04 8.45
C VAL A 58 -13.85 1.92 7.00
N TRP A 59 -13.85 3.01 6.25
CA TRP A 59 -14.12 2.99 4.82
C TRP A 59 -13.30 4.05 4.07
N LEU A 60 -13.09 3.81 2.78
CA LEU A 60 -12.64 4.82 1.82
C LEU A 60 -13.87 5.59 1.34
N ASP A 61 -13.87 6.90 1.56
CA ASP A 61 -14.95 7.82 1.18
C ASP A 61 -14.80 8.17 -0.31
N MET A 62 -15.46 7.37 -1.16
CA MET A 62 -15.27 7.37 -2.61
C MET A 62 -16.09 8.47 -3.31
N ASP A 63 -17.23 8.84 -2.72
CA ASP A 63 -18.14 9.87 -3.25
C ASP A 63 -17.97 11.23 -2.55
N GLY A 64 -17.20 11.30 -1.46
CA GLY A 64 -16.82 12.53 -0.78
C GLY A 64 -17.89 13.07 0.17
N ASP A 65 -18.94 12.31 0.47
CA ASP A 65 -20.03 12.73 1.35
C ASP A 65 -19.74 12.49 2.84
N SER A 66 -18.61 11.82 3.15
CA SER A 66 -18.17 11.48 4.51
C SER A 66 -19.10 10.53 5.28
N GLN A 67 -20.02 9.87 4.59
CA GLN A 67 -20.86 8.78 5.08
C GLN A 67 -20.42 7.47 4.43
N PHE A 68 -20.85 6.34 4.98
CA PHE A 68 -20.58 5.06 4.38
C PHE A 68 -21.70 4.70 3.40
N THR A 69 -21.37 4.51 2.12
CA THR A 69 -22.31 4.07 1.10
C THR A 69 -22.19 2.57 0.84
N PRO A 70 -23.20 1.75 1.23
CA PRO A 70 -23.24 0.34 0.85
C PRO A 70 -23.52 0.18 -0.64
N GLY A 71 -23.12 -0.95 -1.21
CA GLY A 71 -23.29 -1.20 -2.64
C GLY A 71 -24.75 -1.26 -3.13
N PRO A 72 -24.98 -0.95 -4.40
CA PRO A 72 -23.99 -0.50 -5.38
C PRO A 72 -23.69 1.01 -5.28
N LEU A 73 -22.44 1.41 -5.58
CA LEU A 73 -22.01 2.80 -5.72
C LEU A 73 -21.55 3.06 -7.15
N VAL A 74 -22.02 4.14 -7.78
CA VAL A 74 -21.59 4.56 -9.12
C VAL A 74 -20.63 5.74 -8.98
N ILE A 75 -19.45 5.62 -9.59
CA ILE A 75 -18.42 6.67 -9.64
C ILE A 75 -18.24 7.10 -11.10
N GLU A 76 -18.27 8.40 -11.34
CA GLU A 76 -17.88 8.99 -12.63
C GLU A 76 -16.37 9.22 -12.64
N LEU A 77 -15.69 8.69 -13.65
CA LEU A 77 -14.25 8.87 -13.88
C LEU A 77 -13.98 10.20 -14.60
N ASP A 78 -12.74 10.69 -14.54
CA ASP A 78 -12.29 11.90 -15.24
C ASP A 78 -12.52 11.86 -16.77
N ASN A 79 -12.58 10.66 -17.36
CA ASN A 79 -12.85 10.47 -18.79
C ASN A 79 -14.36 10.44 -19.13
N GLY A 80 -15.23 10.65 -18.14
CA GLY A 80 -16.69 10.61 -18.26
C GLY A 80 -17.30 9.21 -18.30
N ALA A 81 -16.52 8.15 -18.10
CA ALA A 81 -17.04 6.80 -17.95
C ALA A 81 -17.59 6.59 -16.53
N GLU A 82 -18.63 5.76 -16.40
CA GLU A 82 -19.19 5.36 -15.12
C GLU A 82 -18.68 3.98 -14.72
N VAL A 83 -18.27 3.83 -13.46
CA VAL A 83 -17.86 2.57 -12.84
C VAL A 83 -18.82 2.27 -11.71
N THR A 84 -19.29 1.02 -11.62
CA THR A 84 -20.12 0.56 -10.50
C THR A 84 -19.28 -0.31 -9.57
N LEU A 85 -19.10 0.14 -8.34
CA LEU A 85 -18.60 -0.68 -7.23
C LEU A 85 -19.77 -1.48 -6.68
N ALA A 86 -19.76 -2.80 -6.89
CA ALA A 86 -20.87 -3.68 -6.55
C ALA A 86 -21.06 -3.75 -5.03
N SER A 87 -19.97 -3.71 -4.26
CA SER A 87 -19.99 -3.74 -2.80
C SER A 87 -20.19 -2.36 -2.16
N GLY A 88 -20.16 -1.29 -2.97
CA GLY A 88 -20.18 0.10 -2.50
C GLY A 88 -18.78 0.57 -2.13
N GLU A 89 -18.69 1.39 -1.09
CA GLU A 89 -17.40 1.86 -0.62
C GLU A 89 -16.57 0.74 0.02
N PRO A 90 -15.28 0.61 -0.34
CA PRO A 90 -14.39 -0.34 0.32
C PRO A 90 -14.35 -0.12 1.83
N THR A 91 -14.68 -1.15 2.61
CA THR A 91 -14.83 -1.06 4.07
C THR A 91 -14.21 -2.24 4.80
N ALA A 92 -13.81 -2.01 6.06
CA ALA A 92 -13.34 -3.05 6.98
C ALA A 92 -13.68 -2.69 8.43
N MET A 93 -13.66 -3.69 9.31
CA MET A 93 -13.60 -3.45 10.75
C MET A 93 -12.14 -3.40 11.20
N SER A 94 -11.80 -2.46 12.07
CA SER A 94 -10.50 -2.48 12.75
C SER A 94 -10.44 -3.60 13.79
N GLY A 95 -9.26 -4.15 13.99
CA GLY A 95 -8.95 -5.15 15.01
C GLY A 95 -7.92 -4.64 16.02
N THR A 96 -7.18 -5.58 16.62
CA THR A 96 -6.13 -5.30 17.61
C THR A 96 -5.10 -4.28 17.11
N GLY A 97 -4.69 -3.38 18.00
CA GLY A 97 -3.83 -2.23 17.71
C GLY A 97 -4.49 -1.21 16.78
N GLY A 98 -5.82 -1.21 16.69
CA GLY A 98 -6.62 -0.41 15.78
C GLY A 98 -6.40 -0.71 14.30
N ARG A 99 -5.78 -1.85 13.96
CA ARG A 99 -5.36 -2.17 12.59
C ARG A 99 -6.55 -2.55 11.72
N PHE A 100 -6.61 -2.04 10.51
CA PHE A 100 -7.59 -2.47 9.50
C PHE A 100 -6.88 -2.91 8.22
N THR A 101 -7.60 -3.68 7.41
CA THR A 101 -7.18 -4.15 6.08
C THR A 101 -8.42 -4.09 5.19
N ILE A 102 -8.47 -3.13 4.27
CA ILE A 102 -9.57 -2.95 3.32
C ILE A 102 -9.23 -3.72 2.04
N ASP A 103 -10.18 -4.51 1.56
CA ASP A 103 -10.13 -5.11 0.24
C ASP A 103 -10.38 -4.03 -0.82
N ILE A 104 -9.45 -3.89 -1.76
CA ILE A 104 -9.46 -2.89 -2.82
C ILE A 104 -9.51 -3.54 -4.21
N SER A 105 -9.85 -4.81 -4.29
CA SER A 105 -9.94 -5.53 -5.58
C SER A 105 -10.92 -4.88 -6.55
N GLU A 106 -12.05 -4.33 -6.07
CA GLU A 106 -13.02 -3.59 -6.90
C GLU A 106 -12.49 -2.25 -7.44
N LEU A 107 -11.32 -1.78 -6.97
CA LEU A 107 -10.67 -0.57 -7.49
C LEU A 107 -9.79 -0.83 -8.72
N VAL A 108 -9.52 -2.10 -9.03
CA VAL A 108 -8.84 -2.49 -10.27
C VAL A 108 -9.85 -2.52 -11.41
N LEU A 109 -9.62 -1.67 -12.41
CA LEU A 109 -10.55 -1.50 -13.51
C LEU A 109 -10.07 -2.20 -14.79
N PRO A 110 -10.99 -2.67 -15.65
CA PRO A 110 -10.59 -3.11 -16.98
C PRO A 110 -9.91 -1.95 -17.74
N PRO A 111 -8.77 -2.18 -18.42
CA PRO A 111 -8.07 -1.12 -19.16
C PRO A 111 -8.90 -0.43 -20.24
N SER A 112 -10.01 -1.05 -20.67
CA SER A 112 -10.97 -0.47 -21.62
C SER A 112 -11.90 0.58 -21.01
N VAL A 113 -12.02 0.65 -19.68
CA VAL A 113 -12.89 1.58 -18.95
C VAL A 113 -12.09 2.80 -18.48
N GLY A 114 -10.94 2.58 -17.85
CA GLY A 114 -10.10 3.64 -17.31
C GLY A 114 -8.89 3.09 -16.55
N PRO A 115 -8.03 3.96 -16.02
CA PRO A 115 -6.99 3.56 -15.06
C PRO A 115 -7.63 3.06 -13.76
N ASP A 116 -6.90 2.23 -13.01
CA ASP A 116 -7.31 1.81 -11.66
C ASP A 116 -7.56 3.02 -10.75
N LEU A 117 -8.52 2.88 -9.84
CA LEU A 117 -8.78 3.88 -8.81
C LEU A 117 -7.72 3.74 -7.72
N ASP A 118 -6.90 4.76 -7.51
CA ASP A 118 -5.90 4.73 -6.43
C ASP A 118 -6.60 5.00 -5.08
N PRO A 119 -6.59 4.05 -4.12
CA PRO A 119 -7.20 4.26 -2.81
C PRO A 119 -6.56 5.42 -2.02
N ARG A 120 -5.39 5.91 -2.42
CA ARG A 120 -4.72 7.06 -1.80
C ARG A 120 -5.33 8.39 -2.22
N ASP A 121 -6.12 8.43 -3.28
CA ASP A 121 -6.78 9.67 -3.73
C ASP A 121 -8.04 9.98 -2.93
N TYR A 122 -8.53 9.01 -2.14
CA TYR A 122 -9.74 9.12 -1.35
C TYR A 122 -9.44 9.26 0.15
N PRO A 123 -10.20 10.08 0.89
CA PRO A 123 -10.07 10.17 2.33
C PRO A 123 -10.53 8.88 3.01
N LEU A 124 -9.93 8.60 4.17
CA LEU A 124 -10.37 7.52 5.04
C LEU A 124 -11.27 8.06 6.14
N HIS A 125 -12.34 7.34 6.43
CA HIS A 125 -13.23 7.62 7.55
C HIS A 125 -13.31 6.42 8.48
N ALA A 126 -13.44 6.68 9.77
CA ALA A 126 -13.69 5.66 10.78
C ALA A 126 -14.79 6.11 11.75
N VAL A 127 -15.73 5.21 12.02
CA VAL A 127 -16.76 5.42 13.04
C VAL A 127 -16.55 4.47 14.21
N ALA A 128 -16.48 5.04 15.40
CA ALA A 128 -16.57 4.29 16.65
C ALA A 128 -18.04 4.02 16.98
N LEU A 129 -18.36 2.77 17.29
CA LEU A 129 -19.70 2.29 17.56
C LEU A 129 -19.90 2.11 19.08
N PRO A 130 -20.90 2.78 19.69
CA PRO A 130 -21.15 2.69 21.14
C PRO A 130 -21.31 1.25 21.61
N GLY A 131 -20.58 0.89 22.67
CA GLY A 131 -20.64 -0.44 23.29
C GLY A 131 -20.10 -1.59 22.43
N LYS A 132 -19.62 -1.31 21.21
CA LYS A 132 -19.06 -2.31 20.28
C LYS A 132 -17.59 -2.06 20.01
N THR A 133 -17.24 -0.82 19.72
CA THR A 133 -15.86 -0.39 19.56
C THR A 133 -15.19 -0.34 20.91
N LEU A 134 -13.99 -0.92 21.00
CA LEU A 134 -13.21 -1.00 22.22
C LEU A 134 -11.92 -0.19 22.06
N GLU A 135 -11.63 0.65 23.04
CA GLU A 135 -10.37 1.36 23.17
C GLU A 135 -9.36 0.47 23.92
N GLU A 136 -8.16 0.30 23.37
CA GLU A 136 -7.06 -0.39 24.04
C GLU A 136 -6.37 0.54 25.04
N THR A 137 -6.67 0.34 26.32
CA THR A 137 -6.04 1.08 27.42
C THR A 137 -4.97 0.26 28.12
N ARG A 138 -4.18 0.91 28.99
CA ARG A 138 -3.22 0.22 29.86
C ARG A 138 -3.87 -0.79 30.81
N ASN A 139 -5.17 -0.65 31.09
CA ASN A 139 -5.92 -1.50 32.00
C ASN A 139 -6.79 -2.54 31.26
N GLY A 140 -6.63 -2.67 29.94
CA GLY A 140 -7.44 -3.54 29.08
C GLY A 140 -8.35 -2.77 28.13
N GLU A 141 -9.20 -3.52 27.42
CA GLU A 141 -10.17 -2.99 26.47
C GLU A 141 -11.35 -2.31 27.19
N VAL A 142 -11.64 -1.06 26.83
CA VAL A 142 -12.76 -0.27 27.37
C VAL A 142 -13.76 0.04 26.25
N PRO A 143 -15.05 -0.28 26.40
CA PRO A 143 -16.02 0.05 25.37
C PRO A 143 -16.23 1.55 25.26
N VAL A 144 -16.24 2.04 24.02
CA VAL A 144 -16.54 3.43 23.71
C VAL A 144 -18.00 3.74 24.09
N ALA A 145 -18.21 4.85 24.81
CA ALA A 145 -19.53 5.22 25.33
C ALA A 145 -20.43 5.96 24.32
N SER A 146 -19.87 6.56 23.28
CA SER A 146 -20.61 7.39 22.32
C SER A 146 -20.07 7.21 20.91
N ALA A 147 -20.93 7.40 19.92
CA ALA A 147 -20.52 7.28 18.53
C ALA A 147 -19.76 8.54 18.15
N TYR A 148 -18.67 8.38 17.41
CA TYR A 148 -17.95 9.51 16.83
C TYR A 148 -17.27 9.11 15.53
N LEU A 149 -17.10 10.10 14.67
CA LEU A 149 -16.45 9.98 13.38
C LEU A 149 -15.04 10.59 13.47
N MET A 150 -14.07 9.90 12.90
CA MET A 150 -12.73 10.42 12.64
C MET A 150 -12.41 10.26 11.16
N SER A 151 -11.50 11.09 10.67
CA SER A 151 -11.06 11.04 9.28
C SER A 151 -9.56 11.21 9.14
N ALA A 152 -9.06 10.80 7.97
CA ALA A 152 -7.74 11.12 7.50
C ALA A 152 -7.84 11.63 6.06
N PRO A 153 -7.05 12.66 5.69
CA PRO A 153 -7.03 13.16 4.32
C PRO A 153 -6.48 12.09 3.36
N PRO A 154 -6.70 12.27 2.04
CA PRO A 154 -6.11 11.41 1.00
C PRO A 154 -4.62 11.13 1.24
N GLY A 155 -4.21 9.88 1.01
CA GLY A 155 -2.84 9.39 1.18
C GLY A 155 -2.42 9.12 2.62
N VAL A 156 -3.19 9.55 3.63
CA VAL A 156 -2.88 9.32 5.05
C VAL A 156 -3.64 8.11 5.56
N ARG A 157 -2.89 7.06 5.93
CA ARG A 157 -3.44 5.73 6.28
C ARG A 157 -3.76 5.54 7.76
N ASN A 158 -3.39 6.49 8.61
CA ASN A 158 -3.68 6.45 10.04
C ASN A 158 -4.76 7.47 10.35
N ILE A 159 -5.89 6.99 10.85
CA ILE A 159 -7.05 7.81 11.23
C ILE A 159 -6.90 8.14 12.70
N THR A 160 -6.80 9.43 13.01
CA THR A 160 -6.54 9.95 14.36
C THR A 160 -7.35 11.23 14.59
N PRO A 161 -7.55 11.66 15.86
CA PRO A 161 -8.11 12.98 16.13
C PRO A 161 -7.34 14.13 15.45
N LEU A 162 -6.02 14.00 15.31
CA LEU A 162 -5.17 15.02 14.68
C LEU A 162 -5.36 15.08 13.16
N THR A 163 -5.42 13.92 12.48
CA THR A 163 -5.68 13.86 11.03
C THR A 163 -7.09 14.32 10.72
N THR A 164 -8.04 14.08 11.63
CA THR A 164 -9.40 14.61 11.55
C THR A 164 -9.36 16.13 11.57
N LEU A 165 -8.67 16.73 12.56
CA LEU A 165 -8.52 18.18 12.65
C LEU A 165 -7.79 18.78 11.43
N ALA A 166 -6.78 18.10 10.90
CA ALA A 166 -6.05 18.55 9.73
C ALA A 166 -6.95 18.65 8.49
N ARG A 167 -7.86 17.68 8.29
CA ARG A 167 -8.82 17.68 7.16
C ARG A 167 -9.80 18.86 7.23
N TYR A 168 -10.27 19.25 8.41
CA TYR A 168 -11.21 20.37 8.57
C TYR A 168 -10.58 21.76 8.60
N ARG A 169 -9.24 21.85 8.49
CA ARG A 169 -8.50 23.12 8.46
C ARG A 169 -7.98 23.51 7.08
N GLY A 170 -7.98 22.58 6.12
CA GLY A 170 -7.64 22.83 4.71
C GLY A 170 -8.89 23.20 3.92
#